data_AF-A0A699XSA8-F1
#
_entry.id   AF-A0A699XSA8-F1
#
_cell.length_a   1.000
_cell.length_b   1.000
_cell.length_c   1.000
_cell.angle_alpha   90.00
_cell.angle_beta   90.00
_cell.angle_gamma   90.00
#
_symmetry.space_group_name_H-M   'P 1'
#
loop_
_entity.id
_entity.type
_entity.pdbx_description
1 polymer ?
#
loop_
_entity_poly.entity_id
_entity_poly.type
_entity_poly.pdbx_seq_one_letter_code
_entity_poly.pdbx_strand_id
1 'polypeptide(L)' 'EPELISRIKEAQKEDSEIWTIIESLDEQTKFRLDEDDMLWQGTRLCVPDDATLREAL' A
#
# COMPACT_ATOMS: atom_id res chain seq x y z
N GLU A 1 -7.74 -17.11 -9.91
CA GLU A 1 -6.45 -16.62 -9.39
C GLU A 1 -6.70 -15.24 -8.80
N PRO A 2 -6.30 -14.95 -7.55
CA PRO A 2 -6.40 -13.58 -7.06
C PRO A 2 -5.50 -12.70 -7.95
N GLU A 3 -6.07 -11.66 -8.56
CA GLU A 3 -5.29 -10.69 -9.32
C GLU A 3 -4.18 -10.13 -8.44
N LEU A 4 -3.02 -9.84 -9.03
CA LEU A 4 -1.85 -9.29 -8.36
C LEU A 4 -2.19 -8.08 -7.46
N ILE A 5 -3.16 -7.26 -7.90
CA ILE A 5 -3.69 -6.12 -7.13
C ILE A 5 -4.34 -6.56 -5.81
N SER A 6 -5.07 -7.68 -5.77
CA SER A 6 -5.67 -8.20 -4.54
C SER A 6 -4.62 -8.58 -3.51
N ARG A 7 -3.52 -9.21 -3.97
CA ARG A 7 -2.40 -9.58 -3.09
C ARG A 7 -1.66 -8.35 -2.54
N ILE A 8 -1.48 -7.33 -3.38
CA ILE A 8 -0.89 -6.05 -2.95
C ILE A 8 -1.80 -5.37 -1.92
N LYS A 9 -3.11 -5.34 -2.15
CA LYS A 9 -4.10 -4.76 -1.23
C LYS A 9 -4.11 -5.46 0.13
N GLU A 10 -4.07 -6.79 0.16
CA GLU A 10 -4.01 -7.55 1.41
C GLU A 10 -2.69 -7.29 2.16
N ALA A 11 -1.56 -7.36 1.46
CA ALA A 11 -0.26 -7.08 2.08
C ALA A 11 -0.17 -5.65 2.62
N GLN A 12 -0.75 -4.66 1.94
CA GLN A 12 -0.79 -3.28 2.45
C GLN A 12 -1.57 -3.15 3.76
N LYS A 13 -2.65 -3.93 3.93
CA LYS A 13 -3.47 -3.90 5.15
C LYS A 13 -2.79 -4.57 6.34
N GLU A 14 -1.95 -5.57 6.08
CA GLU A 14 -1.19 -6.28 7.12
C GLU A 14 0.13 -5.57 7.48
N ASP A 15 0.60 -4.64 6.65
CA ASP A 15 1.83 -3.90 6.87
C ASP A 15 1.64 -2.76 7.90
N SER A 16 2.25 -2.93 9.07
CA SER A 16 2.22 -1.96 10.17
C SER A 16 3.00 -0.67 9.89
N GLU A 17 4.01 -0.71 9.01
CA GLU A 17 4.75 0.48 8.61
C GLU A 17 3.87 1.36 7.70
N ILE A 18 3.06 0.74 6.83
CA ILE A 18 2.05 1.46 6.03
C ILE A 18 1.00 2.10 6.93
N TRP A 19 0.50 1.40 7.94
CA TRP A 19 -0.41 2.00 8.91
C TRP A 19 0.23 3.18 9.65
N THR A 20 1.51 3.07 10.02
CA THR A 20 2.24 4.18 10.64
C THR A 20 2.36 5.38 9.69
N ILE A 21 2.53 5.15 8.39
CA ILE A 21 2.53 6.22 7.38
C ILE A 21 1.14 6.85 7.22
N ILE A 22 0.07 6.05 7.30
CA ILE A 22 -1.32 6.54 7.28
C ILE A 22 -1.64 7.35 8.54
N GLU A 23 -1.20 6.92 9.71
CA GLU A 23 -1.36 7.68 10.95
C GLU A 23 -0.49 8.94 10.97
N SER A 24 0.69 8.89 10.34
CA SER A 24 1.61 10.02 10.18
C SER A 24 1.30 10.88 8.94
N LEU A 25 0.20 10.60 8.23
CA LEU A 25 -0.30 11.34 7.07
C LEU A 25 -0.90 12.69 7.52
N ASP A 26 -0.17 13.39 8.39
CA ASP A 26 -0.36 14.80 8.69
C ASP A 26 -0.25 15.60 7.38
N GLU A 27 -0.90 16.76 7.33
CA GLU A 27 -1.37 17.55 6.16
C GLU A 27 -0.30 17.92 5.09
N GLN A 28 0.95 17.47 5.26
CA GLN A 28 2.12 17.79 4.45
C GLN A 28 2.59 16.68 3.52
N THR A 29 2.04 15.46 3.61
CA THR A 29 2.57 14.32 2.84
C THR A 29 1.85 14.11 1.50
N LYS A 30 2.61 13.69 0.46
CA LYS A 30 2.11 13.42 -0.91
C LYS A 30 1.37 12.08 -1.04
N PHE A 31 1.07 11.46 0.10
CA PHE A 31 0.39 10.19 0.15
C PHE A 31 -1.12 10.41 0.17
N ARG A 32 -1.87 9.52 -0.48
CA ARG A 32 -3.32 9.57 -0.57
C ARG A 32 -3.84 8.15 -0.38
N LEU A 33 -4.87 8.02 0.45
CA LEU A 33 -5.66 6.79 0.52
C LEU A 33 -6.78 6.90 -0.52
N ASP A 34 -7.01 5.82 -1.27
CA ASP A 34 -8.13 5.74 -2.23
C ASP A 34 -9.38 5.09 -1.60
N GLU A 35 -10.44 4.90 -2.38
CA GLU A 35 -11.70 4.28 -1.92
C GLU A 35 -11.53 2.81 -1.51
N ASP A 36 -10.47 2.15 -1.97
CA ASP A 36 -10.13 0.77 -1.65
C ASP A 36 -9.19 0.62 -0.44
N ASP A 37 -8.95 1.70 0.33
CA ASP A 37 -7.92 1.77 1.37
C ASP A 37 -6.50 1.51 0.85
N MET A 38 -6.24 1.72 -0.44
CA MET A 38 -4.90 1.55 -0.99
C MET A 38 -4.09 2.84 -0.84
N LEU A 39 -2.85 2.71 -0.40
CA LEU A 39 -1.95 3.86 -0.26
C LEU A 39 -1.25 4.18 -1.59
N TRP A 40 -1.38 5.44 -2.02
CA TRP A 40 -0.77 5.97 -3.23
C TRP A 40 0.16 7.14 -2.92
N GLN A 41 1.29 7.21 -3.59
CA GLN A 41 2.16 8.38 -3.61
C GLN A 41 2.06 9.10 -4.95
N GLY A 42 1.30 10.20 -5.00
CA GLY A 42 0.98 10.86 -6.26
C GLY A 42 0.16 9.96 -7.19
N THR A 43 0.81 9.36 -8.20
CA THR A 43 0.20 8.40 -9.16
C THR A 43 0.80 7.00 -9.06
N ARG A 44 1.63 6.73 -8.04
CA ARG A 44 2.29 5.44 -7.84
C ARG A 44 1.64 4.70 -6.68
N LEU A 45 1.30 3.42 -6.89
CA LEU A 45 0.82 2.54 -5.84
C LEU A 45 1.98 2.17 -4.92
N CYS A 46 1.81 2.30 -3.61
CA CYS A 46 2.77 1.79 -2.65
C CYS A 46 2.73 0.26 -2.68
N VAL A 47 3.88 -0.41 -2.73
CA VAL A 47 3.93 -1.87 -2.66
C VAL A 47 4.75 -2.22 -1.41
N PRO A 48 4.19 -2.99 -0.45
CA PRO A 48 4.92 -3.47 0.71
C PRO A 48 6.17 -4.25 0.29
N ASP A 49 7.24 -4.24 1.09
CA ASP A 49 8.44 -5.06 0.85
C ASP A 49 8.21 -6.53 1.25
N ASP A 50 7.13 -7.12 0.74
CA ASP A 50 6.79 -8.52 0.95
C ASP A 50 7.51 -9.40 -0.07
N ALA A 51 8.27 -10.39 0.42
CA ALA A 51 9.03 -11.30 -0.43
C ALA A 51 8.14 -12.04 -1.45
N THR A 52 6.91 -12.38 -1.06
CA THR A 52 5.93 -13.10 -1.89
C THR A 52 5.36 -12.21 -3.00
N LEU A 53 5.30 -10.89 -2.79
CA LEU A 53 4.95 -9.93 -3.85
C LEU A 53 6.12 -9.67 -4.78
N ARG A 54 7.35 -9.61 -4.24
CA ARG A 54 8.58 -9.46 -5.04
C ARG A 54 8.82 -10.60 -6.02
N GLU A 55 8.40 -11.81 -5.68
CA GLU A 55 8.47 -12.98 -6.58
C GLU A 55 7.35 -13.00 -7.64
N ALA A 56 6.28 -12.23 -7.42
CA ALA A 56 5.09 -12.20 -8.28
C ALA A 56 5.09 -11.06 -9.32
N LEU A 57 6.03 -10.12 -9.20
CA LEU A 57 6.27 -8.99 -10.12
C LEU A 57 7.36 -9.33 -11.14
#